data_AF-A0AAW0LW60-F1
#
_entry.id   AF-A0AAW0LW60-F1
#
_cell.length_a   1.000
_cell.length_b   1.000
_cell.length_c   1.000
_cell.angle_alpha   90.00
_cell.angle_beta   90.00
_cell.angle_gamma   90.00
#
_symmetry.space_group_name_H-M   'P 1'
#
loop_
_entity.id
_entity.type
_entity.pdbx_description
1 polymer ?
#
loop_
_entity_poly.entity_id
_entity_poly.type
_entity_poly.pdbx_seq_one_letter_code
_entity_poly.pdbx_strand_id
1 'polypeptide(L)'
;MGLFQLFPMATILVSLHFLIIFYVSNIPLAFAQNENQFINHGFHPAKLHLDGTAQLLSNGLLQLTNSKNISSPQQPNNSDQIKEA
;
A
#
# COMPACT_ATOMS: atom_id res chain seq x y z
N MET A 1 40.51 -45.04 -5.71
CA MET A 1 40.13 -43.75 -6.31
C MET A 1 38.61 -43.61 -6.17
N GLY A 2 38.05 -43.43 -4.98
CA GLY A 2 38.16 -42.23 -4.16
C GLY A 2 36.82 -41.47 -4.14
N LEU A 3 35.68 -42.15 -3.91
CA LEU A 3 34.35 -41.54 -3.77
C LEU A 3 34.28 -40.47 -2.66
N PHE A 4 35.29 -40.42 -1.79
CA PHE A 4 35.51 -39.42 -0.75
C PHE A 4 35.80 -38.00 -1.28
N GLN A 5 36.15 -37.82 -2.55
CA GLN A 5 36.48 -36.50 -3.11
C GLN A 5 35.28 -35.67 -3.56
N LEU A 6 34.06 -36.25 -3.59
CA LEU A 6 32.84 -35.56 -4.07
C LEU A 6 32.05 -34.86 -2.96
N PHE A 7 32.22 -35.27 -1.70
CA PHE A 7 31.58 -34.63 -0.53
C PHE A 7 31.86 -33.12 -0.39
N PRO A 8 33.10 -32.62 -0.57
CA PRO A 8 33.37 -31.19 -0.45
C PRO A 8 32.71 -30.39 -1.58
N MET A 9 32.69 -30.91 -2.81
CA MET A 9 32.07 -30.22 -3.95
C MET A 9 30.55 -30.09 -3.80
N ALA A 10 29.88 -31.13 -3.32
CA ALA A 10 28.44 -31.07 -3.02
C ALA A 10 28.15 -30.06 -1.91
N THR A 11 29.01 -30.01 -0.87
CA THR A 11 28.88 -29.06 0.24
C THR A 11 29.05 -27.60 -0.23
N ILE A 12 30.00 -27.34 -1.12
CA ILE A 12 30.23 -26.02 -1.73
C ILE A 12 29.02 -25.60 -2.57
N LEU A 13 28.46 -26.51 -3.38
CA LEU A 13 27.30 -26.22 -4.23
C LEU A 13 26.06 -25.88 -3.39
N VAL A 14 25.82 -26.65 -2.32
CA VAL A 14 24.71 -26.41 -1.39
C VAL A 14 24.88 -25.06 -0.67
N SER A 15 26.09 -24.77 -0.19
CA SER A 15 26.42 -23.49 0.46
C SER A 15 26.19 -22.30 -0.50
N LEU A 16 26.64 -22.42 -1.75
CA LEU A 16 26.42 -21.40 -2.77
C LEU A 16 24.93 -21.21 -3.08
N HIS A 17 24.15 -22.29 -3.13
CA HIS A 17 22.70 -22.21 -3.31
C HIS A 17 22.03 -21.41 -2.18
N PHE A 18 22.38 -21.70 -0.93
CA PHE A 18 21.86 -20.95 0.22
C PHE A 18 22.26 -19.48 0.18
N LEU A 19 23.50 -19.17 -0.20
CA LEU A 19 23.97 -17.79 -0.35
C LEU A 19 23.16 -17.02 -1.41
N ILE A 20 22.88 -17.65 -2.55
CA ILE A 20 22.09 -17.04 -3.63
C ILE A 20 20.65 -16.79 -3.17
N ILE A 21 20.01 -17.78 -2.53
CA ILE A 21 18.64 -17.63 -1.99
C ILE A 21 18.60 -16.50 -0.97
N PHE A 22 19.57 -16.44 -0.06
CA PHE A 22 19.67 -15.38 0.94
C PHE A 22 19.82 -14.01 0.26
N TYR A 23 20.71 -13.88 -0.72
CA TYR A 23 20.92 -12.61 -1.43
C TYR A 23 19.66 -12.14 -2.16
N VAL A 24 19.01 -13.04 -2.93
CA VAL A 24 17.79 -12.73 -3.67
C VAL A 24 16.63 -12.36 -2.73
N SER A 25 16.52 -13.03 -1.59
CA SER A 25 15.48 -12.73 -0.57
C SER A 25 15.67 -11.38 0.10
N ASN A 26 16.90 -10.83 0.10
CA ASN A 26 17.20 -9.51 0.64
C ASN A 26 17.07 -8.36 -0.38
N ILE A 27 17.01 -8.65 -1.69
CA ILE A 27 16.75 -7.64 -2.74
C ILE A 27 15.48 -6.80 -2.48
N PRO A 28 14.31 -7.38 -2.12
CA PRO A 28 13.12 -6.58 -1.86
C PRO A 28 13.24 -5.64 -0.65
N LEU A 29 14.18 -5.89 0.28
CA LEU A 29 14.41 -4.99 1.42
C LEU A 29 15.05 -3.66 0.98
N ALA A 30 15.82 -3.67 -0.12
CA ALA A 30 16.46 -2.47 -0.67
C ALA A 30 15.51 -1.63 -1.57
N PHE A 31 14.35 -2.16 -1.96
CA PHE A 31 13.44 -1.49 -2.89
C PHE A 31 12.72 -0.25 -2.30
N ALA A 32 12.79 -0.04 -0.99
CA ALA A 32 12.17 1.11 -0.33
C ALA A 32 13.09 2.33 -0.16
N GLN A 33 14.29 2.33 -0.77
CA GLN A 33 15.29 3.40 -0.55
C GLN A 33 15.21 4.57 -1.53
N ASN A 34 14.28 4.60 -2.49
CA ASN A 34 14.11 5.79 -3.31
C ASN A 34 13.30 6.84 -2.54
N GLU A 35 13.94 7.97 -2.23
CA GLU A 35 13.45 9.01 -1.33
C GLU A 35 12.07 9.59 -1.72
N ASN A 36 11.70 9.46 -3.00
CA ASN A 36 10.42 9.93 -3.53
C ASN A 36 9.45 8.81 -3.95
N GLN A 37 9.75 7.55 -3.66
CA GLN A 37 8.83 6.44 -3.93
C GLN A 37 8.31 5.85 -2.63
N PHE A 38 7.00 5.60 -2.59
CA PHE A 38 6.37 4.92 -1.47
C PHE A 38 5.36 3.90 -2.00
N ILE A 39 5.29 2.75 -1.33
CA ILE A 39 4.23 1.78 -1.53
C ILE A 39 3.26 1.95 -0.36
N ASN A 40 1.98 2.17 -0.67
CA ASN A 40 0.94 2.37 0.34
C ASN A 40 0.00 1.15 0.35
N HIS A 41 0.04 0.38 1.44
CA HIS A 41 -0.87 -0.75 1.69
C HIS A 41 -2.10 -0.35 2.53
N GLY A 42 -2.17 0.92 2.96
CA GLY A 42 -3.15 1.49 3.86
C GLY A 42 -2.70 2.90 4.28
N PHE A 43 -3.63 3.85 4.21
CA PHE A 43 -3.38 5.24 4.54
C PHE A 43 -3.33 5.44 6.07
N HIS A 44 -2.39 6.26 6.54
CA HIS A 44 -2.21 6.59 7.96
C HIS A 44 -2.23 8.11 8.16
N PRO A 45 -2.78 8.64 9.27
CA PRO A 45 -2.96 10.09 9.45
C PRO A 45 -1.65 10.88 9.42
N ALA A 46 -0.56 10.31 9.94
CA ALA A 46 0.70 11.03 10.16
C ALA A 46 1.50 11.37 8.89
N LYS A 47 1.11 10.85 7.72
CA LYS A 47 1.84 11.04 6.44
C LYS A 47 1.01 11.67 5.33
N LEU A 48 -0.20 12.17 5.65
CA LEU A 48 -1.14 12.66 4.65
C LEU A 48 -1.59 14.07 4.98
N HIS A 49 -1.48 14.96 4.00
CA HIS A 49 -2.13 16.25 4.05
C HIS A 49 -3.55 16.09 3.48
N LEU A 50 -4.55 16.25 4.34
CA LEU A 50 -5.96 16.19 3.96
C LEU A 50 -6.47 17.61 3.75
N ASP A 51 -7.14 17.86 2.62
CA ASP A 51 -7.71 19.16 2.28
C ASP A 51 -9.15 18.99 1.78
N GLY A 52 -9.94 20.06 1.88
CA GLY A 52 -11.34 20.10 1.47
C GLY A 52 -12.20 19.06 2.20
N THR A 53 -12.83 18.16 1.43
CA THR A 53 -13.69 17.09 1.95
C THR A 53 -12.96 15.75 2.15
N ALA A 54 -11.65 15.71 1.97
CA ALA A 54 -10.89 14.47 2.06
C ALA A 54 -10.78 13.98 3.51
N GLN A 55 -11.05 12.69 3.72
CA GLN A 55 -11.08 12.06 5.04
C GLN A 55 -10.44 10.68 5.01
N LEU A 56 -9.74 10.33 6.08
CA LEU A 56 -9.18 9.00 6.29
C LEU A 56 -10.17 8.14 7.10
N LEU A 57 -10.57 7.01 6.54
CA LEU A 57 -11.44 6.06 7.24
C LEU A 57 -10.63 5.21 8.22
N SER A 58 -11.31 4.73 9.27
CA SER A 58 -10.70 3.85 10.29
C SER A 58 -10.17 2.53 9.74
N ASN A 59 -10.60 2.12 8.55
CA ASN A 59 -10.11 0.93 7.84
C ASN A 59 -8.87 1.21 6.96
N GLY A 60 -8.32 2.43 7.00
CA GLY A 60 -7.15 2.81 6.22
C GLY A 60 -7.44 3.20 4.76
N LEU A 61 -8.71 3.35 4.37
CA LEU A 61 -9.09 3.87 3.06
C LEU A 61 -9.15 5.41 3.07
N LEU A 62 -8.66 6.04 2.01
CA LEU A 62 -8.77 7.48 1.82
C LEU A 62 -10.00 7.81 0.99
N GLN A 63 -10.90 8.62 1.55
CA GLN A 63 -12.07 9.13 0.87
C GLN A 63 -11.83 10.57 0.42
N LEU A 64 -11.95 10.84 -0.88
CA LEU A 64 -11.68 12.16 -1.46
C LEU A 64 -12.95 13.03 -1.59
N THR A 65 -14.12 12.39 -1.62
CA THR A 65 -15.40 13.06 -1.86
C THR A 65 -16.38 12.76 -0.74
N ASN A 66 -17.31 13.69 -0.51
CA ASN A 66 -18.45 13.42 0.36
C ASN A 66 -19.22 12.21 -0.18
N SER A 67 -19.30 11.16 0.64
CA SER A 67 -20.34 10.17 0.45
C SER A 67 -21.65 10.84 0.84
N LYS A 68 -22.35 11.40 -0.15
CA LYS A 68 -23.76 11.76 0.05
C LYS A 68 -24.46 10.47 0.42
N ASN A 69 -24.80 10.33 1.69
CA ASN A 69 -25.74 9.32 2.11
C ASN A 69 -27.06 9.63 1.38
N ILE A 70 -27.37 8.87 0.34
CA ILE A 70 -28.55 9.07 -0.51
C ILE A 70 -29.85 8.75 0.28
N SER A 71 -29.76 8.40 1.58
CA SER A 71 -30.91 8.09 2.43
C SER A 71 -31.52 9.27 3.19
N SER A 72 -30.96 10.47 3.12
CA SER A 72 -31.67 11.68 3.55
C SER A 72 -32.21 12.41 2.32
N PRO A 73 -33.52 12.36 2.01
CA PRO A 73 -34.08 13.24 1.00
C PRO A 73 -33.78 14.68 1.41
N GLN A 74 -33.01 15.39 0.58
CA GLN A 74 -32.92 16.84 0.65
C GLN A 74 -34.34 17.37 0.44
N GLN A 75 -34.99 17.78 1.53
CA GLN A 75 -36.26 18.47 1.47
C GLN A 75 -36.09 19.69 0.55
N PRO A 76 -36.91 19.83 -0.51
CA PRO A 76 -36.83 20.97 -1.41
C PRO A 76 -36.91 22.25 -0.58
N ASN A 77 -35.96 23.15 -0.78
CA ASN A 77 -35.95 24.45 -0.15
C ASN A 77 -37.11 25.27 -0.74
N ASN A 78 -38.16 25.50 0.06
CA ASN A 78 -39.39 26.18 -0.36
C ASN A 78 -39.20 27.67 -0.70
N SER A 79 -37.98 28.21 -0.67
CA SER A 79 -37.70 29.60 -1.07
C SER A 79 -37.71 29.82 -2.60
N ASP A 80 -37.63 28.75 -3.40
CA ASP A 80 -37.52 28.88 -4.87
C ASP A 80 -38.89 28.90 -5.59
N GLN A 81 -40.02 28.75 -4.87
CA GLN A 81 -41.36 28.67 -5.47
C GLN A 81 -42.22 29.95 -5.37
N ILE A 82 -41.68 31.09 -4.93
CA ILE A 82 -42.49 32.34 -4.78
C ILE A 82 -42.11 33.43 -5.80
N LYS A 83 -41.80 33.06 -7.06
CA LYS A 83 -41.53 34.05 -8.13
C LYS A 83 -42.34 33.88 -9.41
N GLU A 84 -43.41 33.07 -9.40
CA GLU A 84 -44.36 33.04 -10.51
C GLU A 84 -45.81 32.98 -9.97
N ALA A 85 -46.37 34.15 -9.63
CA ALA A 85 -47.80 34.41 -9.58
C ALA A 85 -48.04 35.92 -9.76
#